data_AF-A0A973F6L6-F1
#
_entry.id   AF-A0A973F6L6-F1
#
_cell.length_a   1.000
_cell.length_b   1.000
_cell.length_c   1.000
_cell.angle_alpha   90.00
_cell.angle_beta   90.00
_cell.angle_gamma   90.00
#
_symmetry.space_group_name_H-M   'P 1'
#
loop_
_entity.id
_entity.type
_entity.pdbx_description
1 polymer ?
#
loop_
_entity_poly.entity_id
_entity_poly.type
_entity_poly.pdbx_seq_one_letter_code
_entity_poly.pdbx_strand_id
1 'polypeptide(L)' 'MDLFLYIALAAIYIMVVHFAMSMKGETSVFLMIGTFILGGGIGYFLGSYATGLLGAIVITLFLW' A
#
# COMPACT_ATOMS: atom_id res chain seq x y z
N MET A 1 4.56 -14.53 4.42
CA MET A 1 4.95 -13.11 4.48
C MET A 1 4.40 -12.58 5.79
N ASP A 2 5.27 -12.12 6.69
CA ASP A 2 4.84 -11.70 8.03
C ASP A 2 4.35 -10.25 8.03
N LEU A 3 3.55 -9.89 9.03
CA LEU A 3 3.00 -8.53 9.18
C LEU A 3 4.11 -7.47 9.17
N PHE A 4 5.23 -7.75 9.83
CA PHE A 4 6.37 -6.83 9.86
C PHE A 4 6.95 -6.60 8.45
N LEU A 5 7.13 -7.67 7.66
CA LEU A 5 7.62 -7.57 6.29
C LEU A 5 6.63 -6.83 5.39
N TYR A 6 5.33 -7.05 5.59
CA TYR A 6 4.27 -6.32 4.89
C TYR A 6 4.36 -4.82 5.13
N ILE A 7 4.44 -4.41 6.39
CA ILE A 7 4.52 -2.99 6.77
C ILE A 7 5.80 -2.35 6.19
N ALA A 8 6.94 -3.03 6.30
CA ALA A 8 8.20 -2.54 5.75
C ALA A 8 8.14 -2.33 4.23
N LEU A 9 7.62 -3.32 3.48
CA LEU A 9 7.48 -3.22 2.03
C LEU A 9 6.46 -2.17 1.61
N ALA A 10 5.32 -2.09 2.29
CA ALA A 10 4.31 -1.07 2.07
C ALA A 10 4.89 0.34 2.30
N ALA A 11 5.59 0.56 3.40
CA ALA A 11 6.23 1.84 3.71
C ALA A 11 7.26 2.24 2.65
N ILE A 12 8.13 1.31 2.24
CA ILE A 12 9.11 1.56 1.17
C ILE A 12 8.40 1.91 -0.13
N TYR A 13 7.37 1.16 -0.53
CA TYR A 13 6.61 1.43 -1.75
C TYR A 13 5.97 2.82 -1.72
N ILE A 14 5.30 3.17 -0.62
CA ILE A 14 4.67 4.48 -0.43
C ILE A 14 5.69 5.61 -0.54
N MET A 15 6.86 5.48 0.10
CA MET A 15 7.93 6.47 0.00
C MET A 15 8.46 6.59 -1.43
N VAL A 16 8.75 5.48 -2.09
CA VAL A 16 9.26 5.48 -3.46
C VAL A 16 8.26 6.15 -4.40
N VAL A 17 6.98 5.78 -4.31
CA VAL A 17 5.93 6.36 -5.16
C VAL A 17 5.72 7.84 -4.83
N HIS A 18 5.71 8.23 -3.56
CA HIS A 18 5.55 9.62 -3.16
C HIS A 18 6.70 10.51 -3.64
N PHE A 19 7.95 10.11 -3.38
CA PHE A 19 9.13 10.90 -3.73
C PHE A 19 9.47 10.85 -5.22
N ALA A 20 9.41 9.67 -5.85
CA ALA A 20 9.79 9.53 -7.26
C ALA A 20 8.78 10.17 -8.22
N MET A 21 7.50 10.19 -7.87
CA MET A 21 6.45 10.71 -8.76
C MET A 21 6.05 12.16 -8.46
N SER A 22 6.66 12.80 -7.44
CA SER A 22 6.38 14.19 -7.06
C SER A 22 4.87 14.49 -6.98
N MET A 23 4.10 13.58 -6.37
CA MET A 23 2.63 13.72 -6.28
C MET A 23 2.27 15.05 -5.61
N LYS A 24 1.67 15.97 -6.37
CA LYS A 24 1.28 17.30 -5.90
C LYS A 24 -0.09 17.21 -5.21
N GLY A 25 -0.13 16.70 -3.98
CA GLY A 25 -1.35 16.71 -3.17
C GLY A 25 -1.27 15.83 -1.92
N GLU A 26 -1.42 16.43 -0.74
CA GLU A 26 -1.41 15.71 0.55
C GLU A 26 -2.53 14.65 0.64
N THR A 27 -3.64 14.88 -0.07
CA THR A 27 -4.78 13.96 -0.12
C THR A 27 -4.45 12.62 -0.80
N SER A 28 -3.52 12.58 -1.77
CA SER A 28 -3.18 11.33 -2.46
C SER A 28 -2.36 10.39 -1.58
N VAL A 29 -1.50 10.95 -0.71
CA VAL A 29 -0.71 10.18 0.25
C VAL A 29 -1.61 9.54 1.30
N PHE A 30 -2.61 10.28 1.79
CA PHE A 30 -3.59 9.73 2.73
C PHE A 30 -4.39 8.57 2.13
N LEU A 31 -4.87 8.71 0.89
CA LEU A 31 -5.58 7.64 0.17
C LEU A 31 -4.70 6.41 -0.06
N MET A 32 -3.43 6.63 -0.39
CA MET A 32 -2.44 5.58 -0.59
C MET A 32 -2.15 4.82 0.72
N ILE A 33 -1.94 5.52 1.83
CA ILE A 33 -1.77 4.87 3.15
C ILE A 33 -3.03 4.09 3.51
N GLY A 34 -4.22 4.67 3.33
CA GLY A 34 -5.50 4.00 3.60
C GLY A 34 -5.69 2.72 2.79
N THR A 35 -5.33 2.73 1.51
CA THR A 35 -5.40 1.53 0.66
C THR A 35 -4.42 0.44 1.07
N PHE A 36 -3.22 0.78 1.51
CA PHE A 36 -2.27 -0.19 2.06
C PHE A 36 -2.72 -0.73 3.43
N ILE A 37 -3.42 0.05 4.25
CA ILE A 37 -4.02 -0.45 5.50
C ILE A 37 -5.15 -1.44 5.18
N LEU A 38 -6.05 -1.08 4.25
CA LEU A 38 -7.13 -1.96 3.81
C LEU A 38 -6.60 -3.24 3.16
N GLY A 39 -5.57 -3.13 2.31
CA GLY A 39 -4.89 -4.30 1.72
C GLY A 39 -4.28 -5.21 2.78
N GLY A 40 -3.75 -4.64 3.87
CA GLY A 40 -3.21 -5.41 5.00
C GLY A 40 -4.31 -6.15 5.76
N GLY A 41 -5.45 -5.50 5.99
CA GLY A 41 -6.63 -6.11 6.59
C GLY A 41 -7.23 -7.23 5.74
N ILE A 42 -7.34 -7.01 4.43
CA ILE A 42 -7.79 -8.02 3.47
C ILE A 42 -6.79 -9.18 3.41
N GLY A 43 -5.50 -8.89 3.39
CA GLY A 43 -4.43 -9.90 3.41
C GLY A 43 -4.46 -10.75 4.68
N TYR A 44 -4.77 -10.15 5.83
CA TYR A 44 -4.99 -10.89 7.08
C TYR A 44 -6.21 -11.81 6.99
N PHE A 45 -7.34 -11.31 6.49
CA PHE A 45 -8.57 -12.09 6.32
C PHE A 45 -8.39 -13.29 5.37
N LEU A 46 -7.62 -13.10 4.30
CA LEU A 46 -7.31 -14.15 3.31
C LEU A 46 -6.18 -15.09 3.74
N GLY A 47 -5.56 -14.87 4.91
CA GLY A 47 -4.40 -15.65 5.37
C GLY A 47 -3.13 -15.43 4.55
N SER A 48 -3.09 -14.40 3.70
CA SER A 48 -1.96 -14.08 2.83
C SER A 48 -1.78 -12.56 2.70
N TYR A 49 -0.82 -12.02 3.46
CA TYR A 49 -0.41 -10.64 3.35
C TYR A 49 0.21 -10.30 1.98
N ALA A 50 0.79 -11.29 1.29
CA ALA A 50 1.31 -11.08 -0.07
C ALA A 50 0.19 -10.72 -1.05
N THR A 51 -0.95 -11.40 -0.95
CA THR A 51 -2.15 -11.11 -1.75
C THR A 51 -2.72 -9.74 -1.42
N GLY A 52 -2.75 -9.39 -0.13
CA GLY A 52 -3.16 -8.05 0.33
C GLY A 52 -2.27 -6.92 -0.20
N LEU A 53 -0.95 -7.14 -0.24
CA LEU A 53 0.02 -6.16 -0.73
C LEU A 53 -0.14 -5.96 -2.24
N LEU A 54 -0.24 -7.05 -3.00
CA LEU A 54 -0.48 -6.99 -4.45
C LEU A 54 -1.81 -6.29 -4.76
N GLY A 55 -2.86 -6.59 -4.00
CA GLY A 55 -4.15 -5.90 -4.13
C GLY A 55 -4.02 -4.40 -3.87
N ALA A 56 -3.34 -4.01 -2.79
CA ALA A 56 -3.11 -2.60 -2.48
C ALA A 56 -2.31 -1.88 -3.58
N ILE A 57 -1.28 -2.51 -4.14
CA ILE A 57 -0.49 -1.99 -5.26
C ILE A 57 -1.36 -1.78 -6.50
N VAL A 58 -2.17 -2.78 -6.87
CA VAL A 58 -3.06 -2.68 -8.04
C VAL A 58 -4.11 -1.58 -7.84
N ILE A 59 -4.71 -1.49 -6.65
CA ILE A 59 -5.69 -0.45 -6.34
C ILE A 59 -5.04 0.94 -6.32
N THR A 60 -3.82 1.08 -5.80
CA THR A 60 -3.09 2.37 -5.83
C THR A 60 -2.72 2.81 -7.23
N LEU A 61 -2.45 1.87 -8.16
CA LEU A 61 -2.27 2.20 -9.58
C LEU A 61 -3.58 2.65 -10.25
N PHE A 62 -4.73 2.14 -9.80
CA PHE A 62 -6.05 2.54 -10.31
C PHE A 62 -6.58 3.84 -9.72
N LEU A 63 -6.23 4.16 -8.47
CA LEU A 63 -6.60 5.39 -7.76
C LEU A 63 -5.68 6.57 -8.09
N TRP A 64 -4.70 6.36 -8.96
CA TRP A 64 -3.83 7.40 -9.48
C TRP A 64 -4.54 8.28 -10.52
#